data_AF-A0A419NDI8-F1
#
_entry.id   AF-A0A419NDI8-F1
#
_cell.length_a   1.000
_cell.length_b   1.000
_cell.length_c   1.000
_cell.angle_alpha   90.00
_cell.angle_beta   90.00
_cell.angle_gamma   90.00
#
_symmetry.space_group_name_H-M   'P 1'
#
loop_
_entity.id
_entity.type
_entity.pdbx_description
1 polymer ?
#
loop_
_entity_poly.entity_id
_entity_poly.type
_entity_poly.pdbx_seq_one_letter_code
_entity_poly.pdbx_strand_id
1 'polypeptide(L)' 'MKNKPHITTYYSRSPSLHLKGDWLKAAGFTTGTGVTVKITEGCIVLMADNNEVQELREQVYQARQMMKGMQDVLV' A
#
# COMPACT_ATOMS: atom_id res chain seq x y z
N MET A 1 6.33 43.09 15.41
CA MET A 1 6.63 41.69 15.76
C MET A 1 5.86 40.80 14.79
N LYS A 2 6.54 39.97 14.00
CA LYS A 2 5.89 39.13 12.98
C LYS A 2 5.30 37.89 13.66
N ASN A 3 3.97 37.74 13.68
CA ASN A 3 3.30 36.56 14.23
C ASN A 3 3.64 35.34 13.37
N LYS A 4 4.32 34.35 13.96
CA LYS A 4 4.50 33.03 13.35
C LYS A 4 3.15 32.30 13.37
N PRO A 5 2.67 31.75 12.24
CA PRO A 5 1.47 30.93 12.26
C PRO A 5 1.74 29.68 13.10
N HIS A 6 0.85 29.41 14.05
CA HIS A 6 0.87 28.20 14.85
C HIS A 6 0.54 27.02 13.92
N ILE A 7 1.57 26.27 13.51
CA ILE A 7 1.41 25.06 12.70
C ILE A 7 0.76 24.01 13.60
N THR A 8 -0.56 23.84 13.47
CA THR A 8 -1.24 22.71 14.07
C THR A 8 -0.82 21.46 13.30
N THR A 9 -0.03 20.60 13.94
CA THR A 9 0.32 19.29 13.40
C THR A 9 -0.98 18.51 13.18
N TYR A 10 -1.37 18.34 11.91
CA TYR A 10 -2.55 17.57 11.53
C TYR A 10 -2.30 16.09 11.86
N TYR A 11 -2.78 15.66 13.03
CA TYR A 11 -2.75 14.25 13.41
C TYR A 11 -3.87 13.52 12.66
N SER A 12 -3.52 12.71 11.66
CA SER A 12 -4.46 11.76 11.09
C SER A 12 -4.86 10.78 12.19
N ARG A 13 -6.16 10.77 12.56
CA ARG A 13 -6.73 9.86 13.58
C ARG A 13 -6.91 8.43 13.05
N SER A 14 -6.10 8.02 12.08
CA SER A 14 -6.17 6.68 11.52
C SER A 14 -5.25 5.76 12.33
N PRO A 15 -5.71 4.58 12.77
CA PRO A 15 -4.84 3.62 13.42
C PRO A 15 -3.72 3.21 12.45
N SER A 16 -2.47 3.28 12.90
CA SER A 16 -1.31 2.84 12.14
C SER A 16 -0.49 1.82 12.92
N LEU A 17 0.03 0.82 12.21
CA LEU A 17 0.97 -0.16 12.73
C LEU A 17 2.30 0.01 12.01
N HIS A 18 3.35 0.38 12.75
CA HIS A 18 4.68 0.59 12.18
C HIS A 18 5.60 -0.58 12.55
N LEU A 19 5.99 -1.37 11.54
CA LEU A 19 7.01 -2.41 11.70
C LEU A 19 8.39 -1.83 11.37
N LYS A 20 9.42 -2.23 12.12
CA LYS A 20 10.81 -1.76 11.93
C LYS A 20 11.80 -2.92 12.04
N GLY A 21 12.94 -2.76 11.37
CA GLY A 21 14.09 -3.64 11.47
C GLY A 21 14.46 -4.32 10.15
N ASP A 22 15.73 -4.72 10.03
CA ASP A 22 16.29 -5.30 8.80
C ASP A 22 15.74 -6.70 8.48
N TRP A 23 15.15 -7.37 9.48
CA TRP A 23 14.52 -8.68 9.35
C TRP A 23 13.33 -8.67 8.38
N LEU A 24 12.69 -7.52 8.15
CA LEU A 24 11.57 -7.38 7.21
C LEU A 24 11.96 -7.80 5.80
N LYS A 25 13.18 -7.44 5.36
CA LYS A 25 13.70 -7.84 4.05
C LYS A 25 13.88 -9.35 3.96
N ALA A 26 14.43 -9.97 5.01
CA ALA A 26 14.61 -11.42 5.06
C ALA A 26 13.28 -12.18 5.12
N ALA A 27 12.25 -11.57 5.71
CA ALA A 27 10.88 -12.09 5.73
C ALA A 27 10.07 -11.81 4.46
N GLY A 28 10.69 -11.22 3.42
CA GLY A 28 10.04 -10.95 2.13
C GLY A 28 9.30 -9.62 2.02
N PHE A 29 9.28 -8.79 3.07
CA PHE A 29 8.67 -7.46 3.05
C PHE A 29 9.62 -6.43 2.45
N THR A 30 9.89 -6.54 1.16
CA THR A 30 10.73 -5.56 0.44
C THR A 30 9.91 -4.37 -0.05
N THR A 31 10.56 -3.25 -0.37
CA THR A 31 9.88 -2.06 -0.88
C THR A 31 9.10 -2.38 -2.15
N GLY A 32 7.83 -2.00 -2.20
CA GLY A 32 6.95 -2.26 -3.35
C GLY A 32 6.30 -3.65 -3.35
N THR A 33 6.64 -4.53 -2.40
CA THR A 33 5.97 -5.84 -2.27
C THR A 33 4.54 -5.66 -1.75
N GLY A 34 3.56 -6.21 -2.47
CA GLY A 34 2.19 -6.31 -1.98
C GLY A 34 2.11 -7.10 -0.67
N VAL A 35 1.22 -6.72 0.23
CA VAL A 35 1.00 -7.45 1.49
C VAL A 35 -0.45 -7.85 1.59
N THR A 36 -0.70 -9.13 1.81
CA THR A 36 -2.01 -9.65 2.15
C THR A 36 -2.19 -9.60 3.67
N VAL A 37 -3.26 -8.92 4.10
CA VAL A 37 -3.65 -8.81 5.51
C VAL A 37 -4.85 -9.72 5.77
N LYS A 38 -4.76 -10.58 6.78
CA LYS A 38 -5.86 -11.43 7.23
C LYS A 38 -6.07 -11.27 8.73
N ILE A 39 -7.32 -11.45 9.18
CA ILE A 39 -7.64 -11.60 10.60
C ILE A 39 -7.87 -13.08 10.86
N THR A 40 -7.10 -13.68 11.76
CA THR A 40 -7.22 -15.10 12.14
C THR A 40 -7.14 -15.20 13.65
N GLU A 41 -8.17 -15.78 14.29
CA GLU A 41 -8.21 -16.01 15.75
C GLU A 41 -7.92 -14.76 16.62
N GLY A 42 -8.31 -13.57 16.14
CA GLY A 42 -8.05 -12.30 16.82
C GLY A 42 -6.64 -11.74 16.58
N CYS A 43 -5.82 -12.38 15.76
CA CYS A 43 -4.53 -11.87 15.32
C CYS A 43 -4.61 -11.24 13.92
N ILE A 44 -3.83 -10.18 13.70
CA ILE A 44 -3.56 -9.63 12.37
C ILE A 44 -2.38 -10.39 11.79
N VAL A 45 -2.60 -11.11 10.69
CA VAL A 45 -1.58 -11.84 9.95
C VAL A 45 -1.21 -11.05 8.71
N LEU A 46 0.07 -10.69 8.60
CA LEU A 46 0.65 -9.99 7.45
C LEU A 46 1.49 -10.99 6.66
N MET A 47 1.19 -11.15 5.38
CA MET A 47 1.92 -12.03 4.47
C MET A 47 2.41 -11.21 3.29
N ALA A 48 3.70 -11.29 2.99
CA ALA A 48 4.23 -10.74 1.74
C ALA A 48 3.67 -11.55 0.56
N ASP A 49 3.15 -10.86 -0.45
CA ASP A 49 2.72 -11.48 -1.68
C ASP A 49 3.95 -12.05 -2.42
N ASN A 50 3.78 -13.17 -3.12
CA ASN A 50 4.84 -13.74 -3.95
C ASN A 50 4.94 -13.01 -5.30
N ASN A 51 6.05 -13.21 -6.01
CA ASN A 51 6.32 -12.55 -7.28
C ASN A 51 5.20 -12.79 -8.32
N GLU A 52 4.66 -14.00 -8.39
CA GLU A 52 3.58 -14.34 -9.33
C GLU A 52 2.30 -13.52 -9.08
N VAL A 53 1.90 -13.36 -7.81
CA VAL A 53 0.73 -12.54 -7.44
C VAL A 53 1.00 -11.06 -7.73
N GLN A 54 2.23 -10.60 -7.51
CA GLN A 54 2.63 -9.22 -7.82
C GLN A 54 2.57 -8.93 -9.32
N GLU A 55 3.17 -9.79 -10.15
CA GLU A 55 3.15 -9.69 -11.62
C GLU A 55 1.71 -9.72 -12.15
N LEU A 56 0.87 -10.62 -11.61
CA LEU A 56 -0.52 -10.69 -12.01
C LEU A 56 -1.29 -9.41 -11.65
N ARG A 57 -1.04 -8.81 -10.47
CA ARG A 57 -1.64 -7.51 -10.09
C ARG A 57 -1.22 -6.41 -11.05
N GLU A 58 0.04 -6.37 -11.44
CA GLU A 58 0.55 -5.40 -12.41
C GLU A 58 -0.11 -5.57 -13.77
N GLN A 59 -0.23 -6.79 -14.28
CA GLN A 59 -0.95 -7.08 -15.52
C GLN A 59 -2.43 -6.66 -15.46
N VAL A 60 -3.13 -6.98 -14.36
CA VAL A 60 -4.51 -6.56 -14.14
C VAL A 60 -4.64 -5.04 -14.11
N TYR A 61 -3.68 -4.35 -13.48
CA TYR A 61 -3.64 -2.89 -13.47
C TYR A 61 -3.48 -2.33 -14.88
N GLN A 62 -2.53 -2.84 -15.68
CA GLN A 62 -2.33 -2.39 -17.06
C GLN A 62 -3.56 -2.63 -17.93
N ALA A 63 -4.17 -3.81 -17.84
CA ALA A 63 -5.39 -4.13 -18.56
C ALA A 63 -6.53 -3.16 -18.21
N ARG A 64 -6.68 -2.79 -16.92
CA ARG A 64 -7.67 -1.80 -16.48
C ARG A 64 -7.40 -0.40 -17.04
N GLN A 65 -6.14 0.03 -17.12
CA GLN A 65 -5.79 1.33 -17.70
C GLN A 65 -6.08 1.37 -19.20
N MET A 66 -5.77 0.30 -19.93
CA MET A 66 -6.08 0.20 -21.36
C MET A 66 -7.58 0.27 -21.62
N MET A 67 -8.39 -0.47 -20.85
CA MET A 67 -9.86 -0.41 -20.97
C MET A 67 -10.41 0.99 -20.70
N LYS A 68 -9.89 1.68 -19.69
CA LYS A 68 -10.29 3.04 -19.36
C LYS A 68 -9.95 4.02 -20.50
N GLY A 69 -8.75 3.92 -21.05
CA GLY A 69 -8.34 4.75 -22.20
C GLY A 69 -9.21 4.54 -23.44
N MET A 70 -9.63 3.30 -23.71
CA MET A 70 -10.57 3.02 -24.81
C MET A 70 -11.95 3.63 -24.57
N GLN A 71 -12.43 3.62 -23.32
CA GLN A 71 -13.72 4.19 -22.96
C GLN A 71 -13.73 5.73 -23.06
N ASP A 72 -12.63 6.38 -22.70
CA ASP A 72 -12.46 7.84 -22.82
C ASP A 72 -12.35 8.30 -24.29
N VAL A 73 -11.87 7.46 -25.20
CA VAL A 73 -11.76 7.78 -26.66
C VAL A 73 -13.11 7.65 -27.39
N LEU A 74 -14.04 6.86 -26.84
CA LEU A 74 -15.35 6.62 -27.46
C LEU A 74 -16.43 7.64 -27.02
N VAL A 75 -16.11 8.55 -26.08
CA VAL A 75 -17.04 9.53 -25.49
C VAL A 75 -16.83 10.94 -26.03
#